data_AF-A0A7C3UPQ5-F1
#
_entry.id   AF-A0A7C3UPQ5-F1
#
_cell.length_a   1.000
_cell.length_b   1.000
_cell.length_c   1.000
_cell.angle_alpha   90.00
_cell.angle_beta   90.00
_cell.angle_gamma   90.00
#
_symmetry.space_group_name_H-M   'P 1'
#
loop_
_entity.id
_entity.type
_entity.pdbx_description
1 polymer ?
#
loop_
_entity_poly.entity_id
_entity_poly.type
_entity_poly.pdbx_seq_one_letter_code
_entity_poly.pdbx_strand_id
1 'polypeptide(L)'
;SYICGIDNNWMAMGYTWDIKNTDGVRTDANMAGVVQNETWTYYTGTYDGKNIILYIDGKELVRTPANGNINGPADIIISEGFMGLMDEIRFSNVALTPDVIAKHMEGETVKDVSIKGKLATTWSAIKSWE
;
A
#
# COMPACT_ATOMS: atom_id res chain seq x y z
N SER A 1 10.33 -0.97 -13.92
CA SER A 1 10.14 0.29 -13.19
C SER A 1 9.96 -0.07 -11.74
N TYR A 2 10.79 0.44 -10.84
CA TYR A 2 10.56 0.26 -9.40
C TYR A 2 9.35 1.10 -9.02
N ILE A 3 8.34 0.47 -8.43
CA ILE A 3 7.08 1.14 -8.08
C ILE A 3 7.20 1.77 -6.68
N CYS A 4 7.98 1.15 -5.79
CA CYS A 4 8.14 1.55 -4.39
C CYS A 4 9.54 1.15 -3.90
N GLY A 5 10.24 2.04 -3.18
CA GLY A 5 11.54 1.74 -2.59
C GLY A 5 11.76 2.43 -1.23
N ILE A 6 12.40 1.71 -0.32
CA ILE A 6 12.91 2.21 0.96
C ILE A 6 14.43 2.17 0.87
N ASP A 7 15.05 3.33 1.08
CA ASP A 7 16.48 3.60 0.85
C ASP A 7 16.91 3.39 -0.61
N ASN A 8 17.25 4.49 -1.25
CA ASN A 8 17.66 4.52 -2.64
C ASN A 8 19.09 5.04 -2.81
N ASN A 9 20.05 4.84 -1.89
CA ASN A 9 21.46 5.30 -2.00
C ASN A 9 21.67 6.83 -2.12
N TRP A 10 20.64 7.64 -2.45
CA TRP A 10 20.70 9.09 -2.58
C TRP A 10 19.85 9.82 -1.54
N MET A 11 19.03 9.10 -0.74
CA MET A 11 18.27 9.64 0.39
C MET A 11 18.35 8.71 1.60
N ALA A 12 18.95 9.19 2.70
CA ALA A 12 18.96 8.44 3.96
C ALA A 12 17.54 8.28 4.50
N MET A 13 17.13 7.03 4.79
CA MET A 13 15.84 6.68 5.40
C MET A 13 14.64 7.31 4.67
N GLY A 14 14.70 7.39 3.34
CA GLY A 14 13.65 7.95 2.50
C GLY A 14 12.70 6.89 1.95
N TYR A 15 11.48 7.33 1.64
CA TYR A 15 10.53 6.55 0.85
C TYR A 15 10.34 7.22 -0.52
N THR A 16 10.33 6.41 -1.58
CA THR A 16 10.04 6.86 -2.95
C THR A 16 8.87 6.10 -3.53
N TRP A 17 7.93 6.85 -4.11
CA TRP A 17 6.90 6.33 -4.99
C TRP A 17 7.22 6.79 -6.40
N ASP A 18 7.45 5.85 -7.31
CA ASP A 18 8.02 6.08 -8.63
C ASP A 18 7.08 5.53 -9.72
N ILE A 19 6.86 6.32 -10.78
CA ILE A 19 6.20 5.85 -12.00
C ILE A 19 7.10 6.07 -13.21
N LYS A 20 6.93 5.22 -14.22
CA LYS A 20 7.44 5.46 -15.57
C LYS A 20 6.30 5.31 -16.55
N ASN A 21 5.99 6.38 -17.27
CA ASN A 21 4.92 6.37 -18.26
C ASN A 21 5.35 5.66 -19.56
N THR A 22 4.40 5.47 -20.47
CA THR A 22 4.63 4.82 -21.78
C THR A 22 5.65 5.55 -22.65
N ASP A 23 5.82 6.85 -22.45
CA ASP A 23 6.79 7.68 -23.18
C ASP A 23 8.20 7.58 -22.58
N GLY A 24 8.36 6.78 -21.53
CA GLY A 24 9.62 6.54 -20.86
C GLY A 24 10.01 7.62 -19.85
N VAL A 25 9.13 8.59 -19.58
CA VAL A 25 9.34 9.64 -18.58
C VAL A 25 9.13 9.03 -17.19
N ARG A 26 10.14 9.20 -16.34
CA ARG A 26 10.09 8.85 -14.92
C ARG A 26 9.61 10.06 -14.12
N THR A 27 8.72 9.85 -13.16
CA THR A 27 8.26 10.88 -12.23
C THR A 27 8.01 10.25 -10.87
N ASP A 28 8.31 11.00 -9.82
CA ASP A 28 8.32 10.49 -8.46
C ASP A 28 7.73 11.45 -7.43
N ALA A 29 7.25 10.87 -6.33
CA ALA A 29 6.97 11.55 -5.08
C ALA A 29 7.82 10.88 -4.01
N ASN A 30 8.80 11.62 -3.48
CA ASN A 30 9.77 11.11 -2.51
C ASN A 30 9.86 12.03 -1.29
N MET A 31 10.24 11.46 -0.14
CA MET A 31 10.53 12.24 1.06
C MET A 31 11.60 11.55 1.91
N ALA A 32 12.58 12.33 2.39
CA ALA A 32 13.65 11.83 3.26
C ALA A 32 13.22 11.78 4.73
N GLY A 33 13.81 10.87 5.50
CA GLY A 33 13.60 10.79 6.96
C GLY A 33 12.20 10.33 7.39
N VAL A 34 11.40 9.80 6.46
CA VAL A 34 10.05 9.31 6.74
C VAL A 34 10.03 7.83 7.09
N VAL A 35 11.11 7.11 6.80
CA VAL A 35 11.28 5.72 7.23
C VAL A 35 11.91 5.74 8.62
N GLN A 36 11.25 5.11 9.58
CA GLN A 36 11.71 5.00 10.96
C GLN A 36 12.01 3.55 11.30
N ASN A 37 13.16 3.30 11.92
CA ASN A 37 13.52 1.97 12.36
C ASN A 37 12.54 1.46 13.43
N GLU A 38 12.26 0.16 13.39
CA GLU A 38 11.47 -0.54 14.41
C GLU A 38 10.07 0.05 14.64
N THR A 39 9.54 0.78 13.67
CA THR A 39 8.24 1.45 13.75
C THR A 39 7.37 1.04 12.57
N TRP A 40 6.14 0.60 12.85
CA TRP A 40 5.14 0.40 11.81
C TRP A 40 4.69 1.75 11.26
N THR A 41 4.77 1.91 9.94
CA THR A 41 4.35 3.12 9.24
C THR A 41 3.49 2.73 8.05
N TYR A 42 2.37 3.42 7.86
CA TYR A 42 1.46 3.14 6.76
C TYR A 42 1.81 4.02 5.55
N TYR A 43 2.32 3.39 4.49
CA TYR A 43 2.68 4.09 3.24
C TYR A 43 1.62 3.87 2.17
N THR A 44 1.28 4.92 1.43
CA THR A 44 0.41 4.80 0.26
C THR A 44 0.87 5.73 -0.86
N GLY A 45 1.08 5.17 -2.04
CA GLY A 45 1.30 5.93 -3.27
C GLY A 45 0.08 5.86 -4.18
N THR A 46 -0.26 6.98 -4.82
CA THR A 46 -1.33 7.03 -5.83
C THR A 46 -0.86 7.71 -7.11
N TYR A 47 -1.47 7.33 -8.23
CA TYR A 47 -1.27 7.98 -9.52
C TYR A 47 -2.59 8.04 -10.29
N ASP A 48 -3.03 9.24 -10.65
CA ASP A 48 -4.32 9.50 -11.31
C ASP A 48 -4.19 9.89 -12.79
N GLY A 49 -2.99 9.80 -13.38
CA GLY A 49 -2.70 10.29 -14.73
C GLY A 49 -2.26 11.76 -14.81
N LYS A 50 -2.33 12.51 -13.70
CA LYS A 50 -1.97 13.93 -13.59
C LYS A 50 -1.06 14.26 -12.41
N ASN A 51 -1.13 13.47 -11.34
CA ASN A 51 -0.37 13.66 -10.13
C ASN A 51 0.06 12.31 -9.60
N ILE A 52 1.29 12.28 -9.11
CA ILE A 52 1.77 11.24 -8.21
C ILE A 52 1.74 11.80 -6.78
N ILE A 53 1.12 11.07 -5.85
CA ILE A 53 0.91 11.53 -4.49
C ILE A 53 1.40 10.46 -3.50
N LEU A 54 2.21 10.88 -2.54
CA LEU A 54 2.68 10.07 -1.42
C LEU A 54 1.93 10.46 -0.13
N TYR A 55 1.32 9.47 0.50
CA TYR A 55 0.68 9.55 1.80
C TYR A 55 1.46 8.71 2.82
N ILE A 56 1.59 9.25 4.03
CA ILE A 56 2.17 8.55 5.17
C ILE A 56 1.21 8.72 6.36
N ASP A 57 0.86 7.60 7.00
CA ASP A 57 -0.14 7.55 8.07
C ASP A 57 -1.44 8.27 7.67
N GLY A 58 -1.87 8.04 6.43
CA GLY A 58 -3.10 8.60 5.85
C GLY A 58 -3.03 10.08 5.45
N LYS A 59 -1.91 10.77 5.71
CA LYS A 59 -1.74 12.20 5.39
C LYS A 59 -0.96 12.38 4.10
N GLU A 60 -1.47 13.21 3.20
CA GLU A 60 -0.73 13.63 2.01
C GLU A 60 0.50 14.45 2.43
N LEU A 61 1.69 13.99 2.03
CA LEU A 61 2.94 14.70 2.30
C LEU A 61 3.59 15.28 1.05
N VAL A 62 3.47 14.59 -0.08
CA VAL A 62 4.09 15.00 -1.35
C VAL A 62 3.12 14.82 -2.49
N ARG A 63 3.02 15.85 -3.33
CA ARG A 63 2.28 15.85 -4.58
C ARG A 63 3.17 16.38 -5.69
N THR A 64 3.44 15.55 -6.68
CA THR A 64 4.21 15.94 -7.86
C THR A 64 3.32 15.88 -9.10
N PRO A 65 3.23 16.97 -9.88
CA PRO A 65 2.58 16.92 -11.19
C PRO A 65 3.25 15.88 -12.09
N ALA A 66 2.44 15.08 -12.77
CA ALA A 66 2.86 13.99 -13.62
C ALA A 66 1.92 13.89 -14.83
N ASN A 67 2.26 13.06 -15.82
CA ASN A 67 1.42 12.84 -16.98
C ASN A 67 1.70 11.50 -17.69
N GLY A 68 0.77 11.16 -18.57
CA GLY A 68 0.89 10.01 -19.46
C GLY A 68 0.30 8.73 -18.88
N ASN A 69 0.14 7.73 -19.74
CA ASN A 69 -0.38 6.45 -19.31
C ASN A 69 0.74 5.61 -18.69
N ILE A 70 0.39 4.84 -17.67
CA ILE A 70 1.18 3.68 -17.26
C ILE A 70 0.53 2.45 -17.87
N ASN A 71 1.27 1.67 -18.66
CA ASN A 71 0.75 0.45 -19.24
C ASN A 71 1.80 -0.67 -19.23
N GLY A 72 1.32 -1.89 -19.46
CA GLY A 72 2.15 -3.07 -19.70
C GLY A 72 1.96 -4.16 -18.64
N PRO A 73 2.16 -5.44 -19.01
CA PRO A 73 2.45 -6.45 -18.00
C PRO A 73 3.79 -6.10 -17.37
N ALA A 74 3.76 -5.71 -16.10
CA ALA A 74 4.96 -5.44 -15.32
C ALA A 74 4.98 -6.41 -14.14
N ASP A 75 6.14 -7.02 -13.91
CA ASP A 75 6.35 -7.79 -12.70
C ASP A 75 6.24 -6.85 -11.49
N ILE A 76 5.48 -7.28 -10.49
CA ILE A 76 5.42 -6.61 -9.20
C ILE A 76 6.45 -7.29 -8.31
N ILE A 77 7.56 -6.59 -8.09
CA ILE A 77 8.59 -7.01 -7.15
C ILE A 77 8.29 -6.37 -5.80
N ILE A 78 8.18 -7.20 -4.77
CA ILE A 78 7.95 -6.80 -3.38
C ILE A 78 9.21 -7.13 -2.59
N SER A 79 9.61 -6.24 -1.68
CA SER A 79 10.71 -6.42 -0.73
C SER A 79 12.11 -6.62 -1.31
N GLU A 80 12.40 -6.16 -2.53
CA GLU A 80 13.77 -6.19 -3.07
C GLU A 80 14.70 -5.33 -2.21
N GLY A 81 15.68 -5.97 -1.56
CA GLY A 81 16.61 -5.29 -0.65
C GLY A 81 15.98 -4.79 0.66
N PHE A 82 14.71 -5.05 0.92
CA PHE A 82 14.04 -4.61 2.15
C PHE A 82 14.36 -5.53 3.33
N MET A 83 14.75 -4.94 4.45
CA MET A 83 15.01 -5.63 5.71
C MET A 83 14.03 -5.13 6.78
N GLY A 84 12.95 -5.86 7.00
CA GLY A 84 11.93 -5.49 7.98
C GLY A 84 10.70 -6.38 7.90
N LEU A 85 9.59 -5.89 8.46
CA LEU A 85 8.29 -6.53 8.39
C LEU A 85 7.37 -5.74 7.44
N MET A 86 6.57 -6.46 6.67
CA MET A 86 5.53 -5.89 5.82
C MET A 86 4.22 -6.60 6.14
N ASP A 87 3.11 -5.86 6.12
CA ASP A 87 1.78 -6.43 6.27
C ASP A 87 0.77 -5.61 5.45
N GLU A 88 -0.39 -6.21 5.15
CA GLU A 88 -1.53 -5.57 4.47
C GLU A 88 -1.21 -4.93 3.10
N ILE A 89 -0.37 -5.60 2.30
CA ILE A 89 0.03 -5.11 0.97
C ILE A 89 -1.16 -5.16 0.00
N ARG A 90 -1.46 -4.01 -0.63
CA ARG A 90 -2.61 -3.83 -1.53
C ARG A 90 -2.20 -3.13 -2.82
N PHE A 91 -2.83 -3.53 -3.92
CA PHE A 91 -2.71 -2.88 -5.23
C PHE A 91 -4.09 -2.56 -5.77
N SER A 92 -4.19 -1.44 -6.49
CA SER A 92 -5.44 -0.96 -7.08
C SER A 92 -5.18 -0.47 -8.50
N ASN A 93 -6.13 -0.73 -9.39
CA ASN A 93 -6.13 -0.18 -10.76
C ASN A 93 -6.68 1.26 -10.81
N VAL A 94 -7.10 1.81 -9.67
CA VAL A 94 -7.58 3.17 -9.53
C VAL A 94 -6.83 3.91 -8.42
N ALA A 95 -6.61 5.21 -8.61
CA ALA A 95 -6.10 6.08 -7.56
C ALA A 95 -7.11 6.16 -6.40
N LEU A 96 -6.65 5.86 -5.19
CA LEU A 96 -7.50 5.92 -4.00
C LEU A 96 -7.68 7.38 -3.55
N THR A 97 -8.88 7.70 -3.08
CA THR A 97 -9.16 9.00 -2.46
C THR A 97 -8.63 9.04 -1.01
N PRO A 98 -8.30 10.22 -0.46
CA PRO A 98 -7.83 10.35 0.93
C PRO A 98 -8.71 9.64 1.95
N ASP A 99 -10.04 9.73 1.81
CA ASP A 99 -11.00 9.08 2.72
C ASP A 99 -10.92 7.55 2.70
N VAL A 100 -10.59 6.96 1.54
CA VAL A 100 -10.43 5.50 1.40
C VAL A 100 -9.11 5.06 2.00
N ILE A 101 -8.05 5.86 1.82
CA ILE A 101 -6.74 5.62 2.43
C ILE A 101 -6.85 5.64 3.95
N ALA A 102 -7.54 6.64 4.52
CA ALA A 102 -7.78 6.72 5.96
C ALA A 102 -8.52 5.49 6.50
N LYS A 103 -9.59 5.06 5.81
CA LYS A 103 -10.33 3.84 6.18
C LYS A 103 -9.50 2.57 6.09
N HIS A 104 -8.64 2.44 5.08
CA HIS A 104 -7.74 1.29 4.98
C HIS A 104 -6.71 1.26 6.10
N MET A 105 -6.21 2.43 6.52
CA MET A 105 -5.28 2.56 7.64
C MET A 105 -5.91 2.15 8.98
N GLU A 106 -7.19 2.48 9.19
CA GLU A 106 -7.96 2.01 10.37
C GLU A 106 -8.11 0.48 10.43
N GLY A 107 -7.81 -0.20 9.32
CA GLY A 107 -7.88 -1.65 9.17
C GLY A 107 -9.24 -2.11 8.65
N GLU A 108 -9.27 -3.30 8.04
CA GLU A 108 -10.54 -3.95 7.78
C GLU A 108 -11.11 -4.47 9.10
N THR A 109 -12.31 -4.03 9.49
CA THR A 109 -13.07 -4.73 10.51
C THR A 109 -13.16 -6.19 10.09
N VAL A 110 -12.69 -7.10 10.95
CA VAL A 110 -12.75 -8.55 10.74
C VAL A 110 -14.09 -8.88 10.11
N LYS A 111 -14.09 -9.26 8.82
CA LYS A 111 -15.25 -9.88 8.22
C LYS A 111 -15.37 -11.22 8.91
N ASP A 112 -16.04 -11.25 10.06
CA ASP A 112 -16.26 -12.48 10.79
C ASP A 112 -16.92 -13.43 9.80
N VAL A 113 -16.25 -14.54 9.51
CA VAL A 113 -16.82 -15.58 8.68
C VAL A 113 -17.99 -16.08 9.49
N SER A 114 -19.21 -15.68 9.09
CA SER A 114 -20.47 -15.98 9.76
C SER A 114 -20.37 -17.32 10.50
N ILE A 115 -20.42 -17.26 11.83
CA ILE A 115 -20.35 -18.45 12.68
C ILE A 115 -21.54 -19.39 12.38
N LYS A 116 -22.62 -18.84 11.81
CA LYS A 116 -23.78 -19.55 11.30
C LYS A 116 -23.36 -20.46 10.14
N GLY A 117 -23.35 -21.77 10.38
CA GLY A 117 -22.98 -22.80 9.40
C GLY A 117 -21.56 -23.38 9.55
N LYS A 118 -20.75 -22.93 10.53
CA LYS A 118 -19.48 -23.60 10.83
C LYS A 118 -19.74 -24.95 11.49
N LEU A 119 -19.00 -25.97 11.06
CA LEU A 119 -19.07 -27.32 11.62
C LEU A 119 -18.84 -27.29 13.13
N ALA A 120 -17.82 -26.56 13.62
CA ALA A 120 -17.53 -26.45 15.05
C ALA A 120 -18.72 -25.95 15.89
N THR A 121 -19.44 -24.92 15.42
CA THR A 121 -20.63 -24.39 16.11
C THR A 121 -21.82 -25.33 16.01
N THR A 122 -21.99 -26.01 14.87
CA THR A 122 -23.03 -27.01 14.66
C THR A 122 -22.83 -28.22 15.57
N TRP A 123 -21.60 -28.72 15.66
CA TRP A 123 -21.22 -29.81 16.56
C TRP A 123 -21.33 -29.41 18.03
N SER A 124 -20.96 -28.18 18.39
CA SER A 124 -21.15 -27.66 19.76
C SER A 124 -22.64 -27.64 20.14
N ALA A 125 -23.52 -27.20 19.24
CA ALA A 125 -24.96 -27.20 19.47
C ALA A 125 -25.57 -28.61 19.56
N ILE A 126 -25.05 -29.59 18.81
CA ILE A 126 -25.46 -31.00 18.93
C ILE A 126 -25.02 -31.58 20.28
N LYS A 127 -23.78 -31.29 20.69
CA LYS A 127 -23.17 -31.78 21.93
C LYS A 127 -23.79 -31.16 23.19
N SER A 128 -24.36 -29.96 23.12
CA SER A 128 -24.97 -29.30 24.28
C SER A 128 -26.38 -29.83 24.61
N TRP A 129 -26.90 -30.77 23.84
CA TRP A 129 -28.21 -31.39 24.05
C TRP A 129 -28.12 -32.76 24.76
N GLU A 130 -26.92 -33.19 25.16
CA GLU A 130 -26.64 -34.32 26.05
C GLU A 130 -26.35 -33.83 27.47
#